data_AF-A0A3C1EWE7-F1
#
_entry.id   AF-A0A3C1EWE7-F1
#
_cell.length_a   1.000
_cell.length_b   1.000
_cell.length_c   1.000
_cell.angle_alpha   90.00
_cell.angle_beta   90.00
_cell.angle_gamma   90.00
#
_symmetry.space_group_name_H-M   'P 1'
#
loop_
_entity.id
_entity.type
_entity.pdbx_description
1 polymer ?
#
loop_
_entity_poly.entity_id
_entity_poly.type
_entity_poly.pdbx_seq_one_letter_code
_entity_poly.pdbx_strand_id
1 'polypeptide(L)'
;FSKERKERRKGIGKTGIYLKFRKELNLTDEQIKKLENINVDYEKNSIRKDADMKILRMDLGESLRKDKPNYAVVREKIKKISDIQLESKLKMIEAMEESEKVLTKEQHDKLLQLKESKKERHQKMEIGEEK
;
A
#
# COMPACT_ATOMS: atom_id res chain seq x y z
N PHE A 1 -15.60 11.35 -2.82
CA PHE A 1 -14.44 10.48 -2.48
C PHE A 1 -13.44 10.53 -3.63
N SER A 2 -12.39 11.35 -3.45
CA SER A 2 -11.53 11.92 -4.51
C SER A 2 -10.76 10.89 -5.35
N LYS A 3 -10.59 11.23 -6.64
CA LYS A 3 -9.68 10.60 -7.62
C LYS A 3 -8.25 10.44 -7.08
N GLU A 4 -7.83 11.24 -6.10
CA GLU A 4 -6.51 11.15 -5.45
C GLU A 4 -6.23 9.82 -4.74
N ARG A 5 -7.24 9.07 -4.30
CA ARG A 5 -7.00 7.71 -3.76
C ARG A 5 -6.65 6.70 -4.84
N LYS A 6 -6.98 6.95 -6.11
CA LYS A 6 -6.62 6.05 -7.22
C LYS A 6 -5.16 6.18 -7.65
N GLU A 7 -4.53 7.33 -7.44
CA GLU A 7 -3.13 7.56 -7.87
C GLU A 7 -2.07 7.13 -6.83
N ARG A 8 -2.42 6.96 -5.55
CA ARG A 8 -1.49 6.48 -4.51
C ARG A 8 -1.24 4.96 -4.51
N ARG A 9 -1.48 4.28 -5.64
CA ARG A 9 -1.37 2.81 -5.77
C ARG A 9 -0.13 2.32 -6.54
N LYS A 10 0.86 3.17 -6.77
CA LYS A 10 2.16 2.69 -7.30
C LYS A 10 3.03 2.14 -6.17
N GLY A 11 2.75 0.88 -5.78
CA GLY A 11 3.56 0.04 -4.90
C GLY A 11 3.18 0.07 -3.40
N ILE A 12 3.48 -1.02 -2.68
CA ILE A 12 3.49 -1.02 -1.22
C ILE A 12 4.54 0.00 -0.79
N GLY A 13 4.21 0.89 0.15
CA GLY A 13 5.09 2.02 0.52
C GLY A 13 6.56 1.65 0.79
N LYS A 14 6.83 0.46 1.37
CA LYS A 14 8.19 -0.05 1.60
C LYS A 14 8.82 -0.73 0.37
N THR A 15 8.11 -1.64 -0.30
CA THR A 15 8.66 -2.37 -1.44
C THR A 15 8.94 -1.45 -2.64
N GLY A 16 8.04 -0.50 -2.89
CA GLY A 16 8.23 0.50 -3.96
C GLY A 16 9.45 1.40 -3.74
N ILE A 17 9.78 1.72 -2.48
CA ILE A 17 10.97 2.53 -2.20
C ILE A 17 12.27 1.75 -2.35
N TYR A 18 12.28 0.45 -2.03
CA TYR A 18 13.46 -0.40 -2.22
C TYR A 18 13.80 -0.56 -3.71
N LEU A 19 12.81 -0.88 -4.55
CA LEU A 19 13.01 -0.99 -6.00
C LEU A 19 13.39 0.34 -6.65
N LYS A 20 12.90 1.47 -6.09
CA LYS A 20 13.27 2.82 -6.55
C LYS A 20 14.76 3.12 -6.35
N PHE A 21 15.35 2.65 -5.24
CA PHE A 21 16.76 2.85 -4.91
C PHE A 21 17.63 1.62 -5.20
N ARG A 22 17.17 0.71 -6.08
CA ARG A 22 17.84 -0.58 -6.30
C ARG A 22 19.32 -0.48 -6.67
N LYS A 23 19.70 0.58 -7.41
CA LYS A 23 21.09 0.83 -7.81
C LYS A 23 21.92 1.34 -6.63
N GLU A 24 21.40 2.31 -5.90
CA GLU A 24 22.08 2.93 -4.75
C GLU A 24 22.20 1.99 -3.55
N LEU A 25 21.30 1.01 -3.45
CA LEU A 25 21.33 -0.07 -2.46
C LEU A 25 22.14 -1.29 -2.91
N ASN A 26 22.67 -1.30 -4.14
CA ASN A 26 23.33 -2.46 -4.74
C ASN A 26 22.53 -3.75 -4.55
N LEU A 27 21.23 -3.72 -4.85
CA LEU A 27 20.39 -4.90 -4.71
C LEU A 27 20.82 -5.97 -5.70
N THR A 28 20.90 -7.21 -5.25
CA THR A 28 21.13 -8.35 -6.14
C THR A 28 19.90 -8.62 -7.00
N ASP A 29 20.08 -9.28 -8.14
CA ASP A 29 18.96 -9.67 -9.00
C ASP A 29 17.94 -10.55 -8.25
N GLU A 30 18.41 -11.38 -7.32
CA GLU A 30 17.55 -12.20 -6.47
C GLU A 30 16.71 -11.34 -5.52
N GLN A 31 17.31 -10.32 -4.89
CA GLN A 31 16.59 -9.38 -4.03
C GLN A 31 15.54 -8.59 -4.84
N ILE A 32 15.91 -8.10 -6.03
CA ILE A 32 15.00 -7.38 -6.92
C ILE A 32 13.81 -8.26 -7.27
N LYS A 33 14.04 -9.49 -7.73
CA LYS A 33 12.98 -10.44 -8.09
C LYS A 33 12.07 -10.77 -6.91
N LYS A 34 12.61 -10.96 -5.72
CA LYS A 34 11.82 -11.19 -4.49
C LYS A 34 10.91 -10.00 -4.19
N LEU A 35 11.44 -8.77 -4.24
CA LEU A 35 10.67 -7.55 -4.01
C LEU A 35 9.58 -7.32 -5.07
N GLU A 36 9.86 -7.62 -6.34
CA GLU A 36 8.87 -7.56 -7.42
C GLU A 36 7.73 -8.55 -7.20
N ASN A 37 8.05 -9.79 -6.82
CA ASN A 37 7.03 -10.81 -6.53
C ASN A 37 6.13 -10.39 -5.36
N ILE A 38 6.71 -9.90 -4.26
CA ILE A 38 5.94 -9.40 -3.10
C ILE A 38 4.99 -8.27 -3.54
N ASN A 39 5.46 -7.33 -4.35
CA ASN A 39 4.63 -6.26 -4.91
C ASN A 39 3.47 -6.79 -5.75
N VAL A 40 3.75 -7.69 -6.69
CA VAL A 40 2.75 -8.25 -7.61
C VAL A 40 1.70 -9.04 -6.84
N ASP A 41 2.10 -9.84 -5.86
CA ASP A 41 1.17 -10.66 -5.08
C ASP A 41 0.27 -9.80 -4.19
N TYR A 42 0.82 -8.77 -3.56
CA TYR A 42 0.03 -7.78 -2.83
C TYR A 42 -0.93 -7.02 -3.75
N GLU A 43 -0.47 -6.57 -4.92
CA GLU A 43 -1.31 -5.83 -5.87
C GLU A 43 -2.49 -6.70 -6.34
N LYS A 44 -2.24 -7.95 -6.70
CA LYS A 44 -3.30 -8.93 -7.02
C LYS A 44 -4.27 -9.13 -5.86
N ASN A 45 -3.79 -9.22 -4.62
CA ASN A 45 -4.66 -9.33 -3.44
C ASN A 45 -5.51 -8.06 -3.25
N SER A 46 -4.90 -6.88 -3.36
CA SER A 46 -5.57 -5.60 -3.18
C SER A 46 -6.65 -5.37 -4.23
N ILE A 47 -6.40 -5.70 -5.50
CA ILE A 47 -7.38 -5.60 -6.59
C ILE A 47 -8.62 -6.46 -6.30
N ARG A 48 -8.43 -7.72 -5.87
CA ARG A 48 -9.54 -8.63 -5.55
C ARG A 48 -10.37 -8.09 -4.38
N LYS A 49 -9.73 -7.74 -3.26
CA LYS A 49 -10.42 -7.19 -2.08
C LYS A 49 -11.15 -5.89 -2.38
N ASP A 50 -10.60 -5.05 -3.24
CA ASP A 50 -11.27 -3.83 -3.69
C ASP A 50 -12.53 -4.10 -4.51
N ALA A 51 -12.48 -5.11 -5.39
CA ALA A 51 -13.64 -5.54 -6.16
C ALA A 51 -14.74 -6.07 -5.22
N ASP A 52 -14.38 -6.96 -4.29
CA ASP A 52 -15.31 -7.52 -3.29
C ASP A 52 -15.94 -6.41 -2.43
N MET A 53 -15.11 -5.48 -1.93
CA MET A 53 -15.58 -4.33 -1.16
C MET A 53 -16.51 -3.42 -1.97
N LYS A 54 -16.27 -3.24 -3.28
CA LYS A 54 -17.13 -2.45 -4.15
C LYS A 54 -18.51 -3.11 -4.31
N ILE A 55 -18.54 -4.43 -4.52
CA ILE A 55 -19.78 -5.22 -4.61
C ILE A 55 -20.56 -5.09 -3.29
N LEU A 56 -19.93 -5.35 -2.15
CA LEU A 56 -20.60 -5.25 -0.84
C LEU A 56 -21.17 -3.86 -0.54
N ARG A 57 -20.49 -2.79 -0.99
CA ARG A 57 -21.01 -1.41 -0.87
C ARG A 57 -22.22 -1.17 -1.74
N MET A 58 -22.27 -1.73 -2.95
CA MET A 58 -23.45 -1.65 -3.81
C MET A 58 -24.63 -2.39 -3.15
N ASP A 59 -24.40 -3.62 -2.68
CA ASP A 59 -25.39 -4.45 -2.00
C ASP A 59 -25.91 -3.81 -0.69
N LEU A 60 -25.03 -3.12 0.03
CA LEU A 60 -25.39 -2.33 1.21
C LEU A 60 -26.31 -1.17 0.82
N GLY A 61 -25.93 -0.42 -0.22
CA GLY A 61 -26.74 0.67 -0.76
C GLY A 61 -28.14 0.21 -1.19
N GLU A 62 -28.25 -0.95 -1.84
CA GLU A 62 -29.54 -1.56 -2.19
C GLU A 62 -30.38 -1.92 -0.96
N SER A 63 -29.73 -2.43 0.10
CA SER A 63 -30.43 -2.82 1.34
C SER A 63 -31.00 -1.61 2.07
N LEU A 64 -30.30 -0.48 2.02
CA LEU A 64 -30.70 0.78 2.65
C LEU A 64 -31.79 1.53 1.86
N ARG A 65 -31.93 1.28 0.55
CA ARG A 65 -32.97 1.89 -0.29
C ARG A 65 -34.35 1.23 -0.18
N LYS A 66 -34.48 0.12 0.55
CA LYS A 66 -35.77 -0.52 0.80
C LYS A 66 -36.63 0.35 1.71
N ASP A 67 -37.95 0.32 1.53
CA ASP A 67 -38.93 1.07 2.34
C ASP A 67 -38.76 0.83 3.86
N LYS A 68 -38.49 -0.43 4.24
CA LYS A 68 -38.10 -0.81 5.61
C LYS A 68 -36.78 -1.59 5.58
N PRO A 69 -35.62 -0.94 5.74
CA PRO A 69 -34.34 -1.62 5.78
C PRO A 69 -34.24 -2.61 6.94
N ASN A 70 -33.79 -3.84 6.66
CA ASN A 70 -33.52 -4.81 7.70
C ASN A 70 -32.16 -4.53 8.35
N TYR A 71 -32.18 -4.06 9.61
CA TYR A 71 -30.98 -3.72 10.36
C TYR A 71 -29.97 -4.88 10.46
N ALA A 72 -30.42 -6.11 10.68
CA ALA A 72 -29.53 -7.26 10.80
C ALA A 72 -28.75 -7.50 9.49
N VAL A 73 -29.42 -7.40 8.34
CA VAL A 73 -28.78 -7.52 7.02
C VAL A 73 -27.78 -6.39 6.77
N VAL A 74 -28.14 -5.15 7.14
CA VAL A 74 -27.26 -3.98 7.03
C VAL A 74 -26.01 -4.16 7.89
N ARG A 75 -26.19 -4.58 9.15
CA ARG A 75 -25.10 -4.81 10.11
C ARG A 75 -24.12 -5.86 9.58
N GLU A 76 -24.61 -6.97 9.06
CA GLU A 76 -23.77 -8.02 8.47
C GLU A 76 -22.94 -7.52 7.28
N LYS A 77 -23.54 -6.73 6.38
CA LYS A 77 -22.81 -6.14 5.25
C LYS A 77 -21.74 -5.15 5.70
N ILE A 78 -22.05 -4.31 6.68
CA ILE A 78 -21.06 -3.39 7.28
C ILE A 78 -19.93 -4.19 7.93
N LYS A 79 -20.24 -5.27 8.66
CA LYS A 79 -19.22 -6.14 9.26
C LYS A 79 -18.28 -6.71 8.19
N LYS A 80 -18.81 -7.28 7.11
CA LYS A 80 -18.00 -7.81 6.00
C LYS A 80 -17.10 -6.75 5.35
N ILE A 81 -17.61 -5.52 5.17
CA ILE A 81 -16.80 -4.40 4.66
C ILE A 81 -15.65 -4.09 5.62
N SER A 82 -15.92 -4.04 6.93
CA SER A 82 -14.90 -3.80 7.96
C SER A 82 -13.85 -4.92 8.02
N ASP A 83 -14.28 -6.18 7.88
CA ASP A 83 -13.39 -7.34 7.86
C ASP A 83 -12.42 -7.26 6.66
N ILE A 84 -12.91 -6.97 5.45
CA ILE A 84 -12.05 -6.78 4.26
C ILE A 84 -11.06 -5.63 4.46
N GLN A 85 -11.49 -4.52 5.08
CA GLN A 85 -10.60 -3.39 5.37
C GLN A 85 -9.50 -3.76 6.35
N LEU A 86 -9.84 -4.51 7.41
CA LEU A 86 -8.87 -5.02 8.38
C LEU A 86 -7.85 -5.92 7.68
N GLU A 87 -8.32 -6.95 6.96
CA GLU A 87 -7.45 -7.87 6.26
C GLU A 87 -6.58 -7.19 5.20
N SER A 88 -7.08 -6.14 4.54
CA SER A 88 -6.30 -5.35 3.58
C SER A 88 -5.14 -4.63 4.24
N LYS A 89 -5.36 -4.07 5.45
CA LYS A 89 -4.30 -3.42 6.23
C LYS A 89 -3.28 -4.44 6.74
N LEU A 90 -3.73 -5.59 7.24
CA LEU A 90 -2.85 -6.66 7.69
C LEU A 90 -1.97 -7.18 6.54
N LYS A 91 -2.55 -7.47 5.37
CA LYS A 91 -1.78 -7.88 4.19
C LYS A 91 -0.77 -6.84 3.72
N MET A 92 -1.06 -5.56 3.90
CA MET A 92 -0.10 -4.49 3.62
C MET A 92 1.09 -4.53 4.58
N ILE A 93 0.83 -4.73 5.88
CA ILE A 93 1.87 -4.84 6.92
C ILE A 93 2.72 -6.09 6.69
N GLU A 94 2.10 -7.24 6.39
CA GLU A 94 2.80 -8.47 6.06
C GLU A 94 3.76 -8.26 4.87
N ALA A 95 3.27 -7.70 3.76
CA ALA A 95 4.10 -7.47 2.59
C ALA A 95 5.23 -6.44 2.86
N MET A 96 4.98 -5.45 3.73
CA MET A 96 5.99 -4.51 4.23
C MET A 96 7.09 -5.23 5.01
N GLU A 97 6.72 -6.14 5.92
CA GLU A 97 7.64 -6.92 6.74
C GLU A 97 8.45 -7.92 5.89
N GLU A 98 7.79 -8.62 4.96
CA GLU A 98 8.46 -9.53 4.03
C GLU A 98 9.49 -8.80 3.16
N SER A 99 9.14 -7.61 2.67
CA SER A 99 10.06 -6.79 1.88
C SER A 99 11.27 -6.32 2.69
N GLU A 100 11.06 -6.01 3.97
CA GLU A 100 12.12 -5.60 4.89
C GLU A 100 13.13 -6.73 5.16
N LYS A 101 12.65 -7.98 5.22
CA LYS A 101 13.50 -9.17 5.37
C LYS A 101 14.35 -9.49 4.13
N VAL A 102 14.06 -8.91 2.96
CA VAL A 102 14.86 -9.11 1.75
C VAL A 102 16.19 -8.34 1.79
N LEU A 103 16.23 -7.23 2.53
CA LEU A 103 17.40 -6.35 2.59
C LEU A 103 18.36 -6.77 3.70
N THR A 104 19.65 -6.52 3.49
CA THR A 104 20.65 -6.61 4.55
C THR A 104 20.57 -5.40 5.48
N LYS A 105 21.17 -5.49 6.67
CA LYS A 105 21.28 -4.35 7.60
C LYS A 105 21.96 -3.14 6.96
N GLU A 106 23.03 -3.35 6.21
CA GLU A 106 23.77 -2.30 5.50
C GLU A 106 22.90 -1.60 4.45
N GLN A 107 22.07 -2.36 3.72
CA GLN A 107 21.13 -1.80 2.77
C GLN A 107 20.01 -1.00 3.45
N HIS A 108 19.55 -1.43 4.64
CA HIS A 108 18.61 -0.65 5.45
C HIS A 108 19.21 0.69 5.89
N ASP A 109 20.42 0.67 6.45
CA ASP A 109 21.10 1.88 6.91
C ASP A 109 21.36 2.83 5.73
N LYS A 110 21.78 2.30 4.58
CA LYS A 110 21.95 3.09 3.35
C LYS A 110 20.65 3.73 2.89
N LEU A 111 19.53 3.01 2.97
CA LEU A 111 18.24 3.54 2.61
C LEU A 111 17.81 4.71 3.50
N LEU A 112 18.09 4.64 4.81
CA LEU A 112 17.78 5.73 5.74
C LEU A 112 18.53 7.01 5.33
N GLN A 113 19.83 6.90 5.04
CA GLN A 113 20.64 8.03 4.54
C GLN A 113 20.12 8.60 3.21
N LEU A 114 19.69 7.72 2.29
CA LEU A 114 19.12 8.14 1.00
C LEU A 114 17.80 8.90 1.17
N LYS A 115 16.98 8.54 2.18
CA LYS A 115 15.73 9.24 2.50
C LYS A 115 16.00 10.61 3.13
N GLU A 116 16.93 10.68 4.08
CA GLU A 116 17.33 11.93 4.75
C GLU A 116 17.89 12.94 3.75
N SER A 117 18.87 12.53 2.93
CA SER A 117 19.46 13.41 1.92
C SER A 117 18.47 13.92 0.86
N LYS A 118 17.39 13.18 0.58
CA LYS A 118 16.30 13.66 -0.29
C LYS A 118 15.40 14.66 0.41
N LYS A 119 15.11 14.45 1.70
CA LYS A 119 14.32 15.38 2.50
C LYS A 119 15.04 16.74 2.61
N GLU A 120 16.33 16.72 2.90
CA GLU A 120 17.16 17.92 2.98
C GLU A 120 17.22 18.69 1.66
N ARG A 121 17.42 17.99 0.53
CA ARG A 121 17.38 18.61 -0.80
C ARG A 121 16.03 19.25 -1.10
N HIS A 122 14.95 18.55 -0.77
CA HIS A 122 13.61 19.10 -0.96
C HIS A 122 13.38 20.38 -0.14
N GLN A 123 13.83 20.40 1.11
CA GLN A 123 13.75 21.58 1.97
C GLN A 123 14.60 22.74 1.42
N LYS A 124 15.82 22.47 0.93
CA LYS A 124 16.70 23.48 0.33
C LYS A 124 16.12 24.09 -0.96
N MET A 125 15.46 23.29 -1.79
CA MET A 125 14.73 23.79 -2.96
C MET A 125 13.53 24.67 -2.57
N GLU A 126 12.79 24.29 -1.53
CA GLU A 126 11.63 25.07 -1.06
C GLU A 126 12.02 26.44 -0.49
N ILE A 127 13.20 26.56 0.12
CA ILE A 127 13.73 27.82 0.68
C ILE A 127 14.62 28.59 -0.31
N GLY A 128 14.82 28.10 -1.54
CA GLY A 128 15.60 28.78 -2.59
C GLY A 128 17.12 28.78 -2.39
N GLU A 129 17.66 27.84 -1.61
CA GLU A 129 19.09 27.74 -1.29
C GLU A 129 19.90 26.82 -2.21
N GLU A 130 19.25 26.07 -3.11
CA GLU A 130 19.93 25.26 -4.13
C GLU A 130 20.17 26.11 -5.40
N LYS A 131 21.45 26.43 -5.68
CA LYS A 131 21.91 27.03 -6.95
C LYS A 131 22.26 25.96 -7.97
#